data_AF-A0A453MQB2-F1
#
_entry.id   AF-A0A453MQB2-F1
#
_cell.length_a   1.000
_cell.length_b   1.000
_cell.length_c   1.000
_cell.angle_alpha   90.00
_cell.angle_beta   90.00
_cell.angle_gamma   90.00
#
_symmetry.space_group_name_H-M   'P 1'
#
loop_
_entity.id
_entity.type
_entity.pdbx_description
1 polymer ?
#
loop_
_entity_poly.entity_id
_entity_poly.type
_entity_poly.pdbx_seq_one_letter_code
_entity_poly.pdbx_strand_id
1 'polypeptide(L)'
;DSDKLIFERLQKEFEAARVAQTEEISIDDEQWNDGLLATIREKVHIEAERKAMVNLANIPTDSQFQSRTTYRIRNKVIYCLDGARIGIQYETFFAGEPCEIYHCVLESKSFLEKMTVTEHTLPFFLPIREVETDHLSSNAIRFIDHLEEILQSYIDRREQVRLIKELYGNQIGELFYSLPYTLIEFTLEDFECKVTVSIRYSDLILTLPSQARVLAWPLRSAKRISAADRRAQPVPSRLSYAENALKTLSLPEAYAEIVLELPRALKQMFYSQESD
;
A
#
# COMPACT_ATOMS: atom_id res chain seq x y z
N ASP A 1 18.37 -12.06 7.09
CA ASP A 1 18.48 -12.22 8.55
C ASP A 1 18.36 -10.92 9.34
N SER A 2 19.10 -9.85 8.99
CA SER A 2 19.01 -8.54 9.68
C SER A 2 17.59 -7.96 9.71
N ASP A 3 16.89 -7.90 8.56
CA ASP A 3 15.56 -7.27 8.49
C ASP A 3 14.49 -8.04 9.27
N LYS A 4 14.62 -9.38 9.32
CA LYS A 4 13.74 -10.23 10.12
C LYS A 4 13.92 -9.98 11.62
N LEU A 5 15.16 -9.75 12.05
CA LEU A 5 15.46 -9.38 13.44
C LEU A 5 14.92 -7.99 13.79
N ILE A 6 15.02 -7.02 12.88
CA ILE A 6 14.43 -5.68 13.05
C ILE A 6 12.91 -5.77 13.18
N PHE A 7 12.27 -6.51 12.28
CA PHE A 7 10.82 -6.72 12.30
C PHE A 7 10.35 -7.30 13.63
N GLU A 8 10.92 -8.43 14.06
CA GLU A 8 10.54 -9.09 15.30
C GLU A 8 10.81 -8.23 16.54
N ARG A 9 11.91 -7.46 16.54
CA ARG A 9 12.25 -6.55 17.65
C ARG A 9 11.28 -5.37 17.71
N LEU A 10 11.01 -4.69 16.59
CA LEU A 10 10.06 -3.58 16.55
C LEU A 10 8.65 -4.04 16.94
N GLN A 11 8.21 -5.19 16.43
CA GLN A 11 6.92 -5.78 16.81
C GLN A 11 6.80 -5.95 18.34
N LYS A 12 7.84 -6.51 18.97
CA LYS A 12 7.88 -6.69 20.43
C LYS A 12 7.93 -5.36 21.18
N GLU A 13 8.65 -4.37 20.66
CA GLU A 13 8.76 -3.05 21.27
C GLU A 13 7.41 -2.31 21.27
N PHE A 14 6.71 -2.29 20.13
CA PHE A 14 5.38 -1.68 20.03
C PHE A 14 4.34 -2.44 20.84
N GLU A 15 4.40 -3.77 20.87
CA GLU A 15 3.53 -4.58 21.73
C GLU A 15 3.76 -4.26 23.22
N ALA A 16 5.02 -4.17 23.66
CA ALA A 16 5.35 -3.81 25.02
C ALA A 16 4.93 -2.37 25.35
N ALA A 17 5.05 -1.44 24.39
CA ALA A 17 4.59 -0.06 24.54
C ALA A 17 3.06 0.01 24.68
N ARG A 18 2.33 -0.80 23.90
CA ARG A 18 0.87 -0.95 23.99
C ARG A 18 0.43 -1.57 25.31
N VAL A 19 1.10 -2.61 25.79
CA VAL A 19 0.77 -3.23 27.10
C VAL A 19 1.05 -2.28 28.27
N ALA A 20 2.11 -1.48 28.17
CA ALA A 20 2.49 -0.50 29.19
C ALA A 20 1.75 0.84 29.06
N GLN A 21 0.89 0.99 28.06
CA GLN A 21 0.08 2.17 27.83
C GLN A 21 -0.85 2.42 29.02
N THR A 22 -0.86 3.64 29.52
CA THR A 22 -1.71 4.06 30.64
C THR A 22 -2.85 4.96 30.19
N GLU A 23 -2.66 5.65 29.06
CA GLU A 23 -3.58 6.64 28.53
C GLU A 23 -3.51 6.64 27.00
N GLU A 24 -4.68 6.78 26.38
CA GLU A 24 -4.80 6.98 24.94
C GLU A 24 -5.55 8.27 24.67
N ILE A 25 -4.94 9.16 23.89
CA ILE A 25 -5.56 10.41 23.48
C ILE A 25 -5.96 10.29 22.02
N SER A 26 -7.26 10.32 21.75
CA SER A 26 -7.79 10.47 20.40
C SER A 26 -7.57 11.90 19.93
N ILE A 27 -6.95 12.05 18.77
CA ILE A 27 -6.62 13.33 18.15
C ILE A 27 -7.45 13.48 16.88
N ASP A 28 -8.21 14.57 16.82
CA ASP A 28 -8.98 14.93 15.64
C ASP A 28 -8.08 15.55 14.55
N ASP A 29 -8.54 15.56 13.30
CA ASP A 29 -7.76 16.06 12.16
C ASP A 29 -7.34 17.52 12.31
N GLU A 30 -8.16 18.34 12.98
CA GLU A 30 -7.85 19.76 13.25
C GLU A 30 -6.71 19.93 14.28
N GLN A 31 -6.55 18.96 15.17
CA GLN A 31 -5.53 18.95 16.22
C GLN A 31 -4.22 18.31 15.74
N TRP A 32 -4.27 17.51 14.68
CA TRP A 32 -3.10 16.88 14.08
C TRP A 32 -2.26 17.91 13.31
N ASN A 33 -1.21 18.42 13.94
CA ASN A 33 -0.29 19.39 13.35
C ASN A 33 1.15 19.25 13.85
N ASP A 34 2.10 19.90 13.17
CA ASP A 34 3.53 19.85 13.54
C ASP A 34 3.81 20.37 14.96
N GLY A 35 2.96 21.25 15.52
CA GLY A 35 3.07 21.71 16.91
C GLY A 35 2.79 20.61 17.92
N LEU A 36 1.78 19.77 17.66
CA LEU A 36 1.53 18.58 18.47
C LEU A 36 2.72 17.61 18.39
N LEU A 37 3.24 17.35 17.18
CA LEU A 37 4.38 16.46 17.02
C LEU A 37 5.65 17.02 17.69
N ALA A 38 5.86 18.34 17.67
CA ALA A 38 6.94 19.00 18.39
C ALA A 38 6.81 18.82 19.91
N THR A 39 5.58 18.87 20.45
CA THR A 39 5.30 18.62 21.87
C THR A 39 5.60 17.17 22.25
N ILE A 40 5.20 16.20 21.41
CA ILE A 40 5.53 14.78 21.59
C ILE A 40 7.04 14.58 21.56
N ARG A 41 7.71 15.23 20.62
CA ARG A 41 9.17 15.20 20.48
C ARG A 41 9.87 15.73 21.74
N GLU A 42 9.45 16.88 22.25
CA GLU A 42 10.00 17.44 23.49
C GLU A 42 9.82 16.47 24.67
N LYS A 43 8.62 15.87 24.80
CA LYS A 43 8.32 14.89 25.85
C LYS A 43 9.26 13.69 25.84
N VAL A 44 9.54 13.09 24.67
CA VAL A 44 10.45 11.93 24.57
C VAL A 44 11.91 12.29 24.88
N HIS A 45 12.34 13.52 24.57
CA HIS A 45 13.67 14.02 24.90
C HIS A 45 13.82 14.24 26.41
N ILE A 46 12.86 14.93 27.05
CA ILE A 46 12.85 15.14 28.50
C ILE A 46 12.83 13.79 29.25
N GLU A 47 12.06 12.81 28.77
CA GLU A 47 12.04 11.45 29.32
C GLU A 47 13.38 10.75 29.22
N ALA A 48 14.04 10.84 28.07
CA ALA A 48 15.35 10.23 27.85
C ALA A 48 16.43 10.85 28.76
N GLU A 49 16.48 12.19 28.84
CA GLU A 49 17.43 12.91 29.70
C GLU A 49 17.22 12.57 31.18
N ARG A 50 15.96 12.54 31.63
CA ARG A 50 15.63 12.18 33.01
C ARG A 50 16.01 10.74 33.33
N LYS A 51 15.74 9.78 32.44
CA LYS A 51 16.18 8.38 32.62
C LYS A 51 17.71 8.28 32.68
N ALA A 52 18.43 9.03 31.86
CA ALA A 52 19.89 9.09 31.91
C ALA A 52 20.39 9.62 33.26
N MET A 53 19.78 10.68 33.81
CA MET A 53 20.12 11.22 35.13
C MET A 53 19.83 10.25 36.28
N VAL A 54 18.68 9.55 36.25
CA VAL A 54 18.32 8.56 37.28
C VAL A 54 19.28 7.36 37.26
N ASN A 55 19.65 6.89 36.07
CA ASN A 55 20.63 5.81 35.90
C ASN A 55 22.01 6.19 36.44
N LEU A 56 22.41 7.47 36.35
CA LEU A 56 23.65 7.98 36.94
C LEU A 56 23.57 8.10 38.47
N ALA A 57 22.39 8.32 39.03
CA ALA A 57 22.18 8.60 40.45
C ALA A 57 21.88 7.35 41.32
N ASN A 58 21.64 6.17 40.74
CA ASN A 58 21.24 4.94 41.44
C ASN A 58 20.02 5.13 42.38
N ILE A 59 19.11 6.05 42.06
CA ILE A 59 17.91 6.34 42.87
C ILE A 59 16.79 5.39 42.43
N PRO A 60 16.05 4.75 43.36
CA PRO A 60 14.89 3.93 43.01
C PRO A 60 13.84 4.75 42.27
N THR A 61 13.38 4.28 41.12
CA THR A 61 12.32 4.94 40.33
C THR A 61 10.99 4.85 41.07
N ASP A 62 10.38 6.00 41.37
CA ASP A 62 8.99 6.07 41.81
C ASP A 62 8.08 5.70 40.61
N SER A 63 7.20 4.71 40.80
CA SER A 63 6.40 4.11 39.72
C SER A 63 5.31 5.03 39.16
N GLN A 64 5.09 6.20 39.78
CA GLN A 64 3.97 7.10 39.51
C GLN A 64 4.15 8.01 38.28
N PHE A 65 5.37 8.16 37.75
CA PHE A 65 5.65 9.08 36.63
C PHE A 65 5.75 8.43 35.25
N GLN A 66 5.47 7.13 35.14
CA GLN A 66 5.56 6.39 33.88
C GLN A 66 4.22 6.39 33.11
N SER A 67 3.51 7.53 33.04
CA SER A 67 2.33 7.60 32.18
C SER A 67 2.78 7.52 30.71
N ARG A 68 2.59 6.35 30.09
CA ARG A 68 2.85 6.11 28.67
C ARG A 68 1.60 6.47 27.89
N THR A 69 1.48 7.77 27.62
CA THR A 69 0.46 8.31 26.72
C THR A 69 0.77 7.92 25.28
N THR A 70 -0.23 7.43 24.56
CA THR A 70 -0.20 7.31 23.10
C THR A 70 -1.23 8.25 22.49
N TYR A 71 -1.04 8.57 21.21
CA TYR A 71 -1.91 9.48 20.47
C TYR A 71 -2.47 8.74 19.26
N ARG A 72 -3.79 8.58 19.17
CA ARG A 72 -4.46 7.93 18.03
C ARG A 72 -5.01 8.98 17.08
N ILE A 73 -4.58 8.91 15.82
CA ILE A 73 -5.03 9.76 14.72
C ILE A 73 -5.57 8.82 13.64
N ARG A 74 -6.90 8.65 13.57
CA ARG A 74 -7.54 7.68 12.66
C ARG A 74 -6.88 6.29 12.74
N ASN A 75 -6.22 5.85 11.67
CA ASN A 75 -5.58 4.55 11.52
C ASN A 75 -4.08 4.57 11.93
N LYS A 76 -3.64 5.63 12.61
CA LYS A 76 -2.26 5.79 13.07
C LYS A 76 -2.21 5.94 14.58
N VAL A 77 -1.19 5.35 15.19
CA VAL A 77 -0.94 5.50 16.63
C VAL A 77 0.50 5.95 16.85
N ILE A 78 0.67 7.05 17.58
CA ILE A 78 1.97 7.62 17.92
C ILE A 78 2.33 7.20 19.34
N TYR A 79 3.50 6.58 19.47
CA TYR A 79 4.08 6.09 20.71
C TYR A 79 5.28 6.95 21.12
N CYS A 80 5.30 7.34 22.40
CA CYS A 80 6.52 7.84 23.04
C CYS A 80 7.42 6.65 23.42
N LEU A 81 8.42 6.35 22.59
CA LEU A 81 9.33 5.22 22.81
C LEU A 81 10.55 5.64 23.65
N ASP A 82 11.25 4.66 24.21
CA ASP A 82 12.44 4.89 25.01
C ASP A 82 13.61 5.41 24.16
N GLY A 83 14.41 6.33 24.72
CA GLY A 83 15.61 6.86 24.06
C GLY A 83 15.35 7.99 23.06
N ALA A 84 14.45 8.92 23.38
CA ALA A 84 14.10 10.07 22.52
C ALA A 84 13.56 9.67 21.14
N ARG A 85 12.87 8.52 21.07
CA ARG A 85 12.29 7.95 19.85
C ARG A 85 10.78 8.15 19.82
N ILE A 86 10.26 8.43 18.63
CA ILE A 86 8.82 8.49 18.35
C ILE A 86 8.49 7.28 17.48
N GLY A 87 7.64 6.40 17.99
CA GLY A 87 7.11 5.26 17.25
C GLY A 87 5.81 5.64 16.55
N ILE A 88 5.65 5.21 15.31
CA ILE A 88 4.42 5.36 14.54
C ILE A 88 3.96 3.96 14.15
N GLN A 89 2.73 3.62 14.51
CA GLN A 89 2.05 2.42 14.07
C GLN A 89 1.02 2.81 13.02
N TYR A 90 1.10 2.20 11.83
CA TYR A 90 0.13 2.31 10.76
C TYR A 90 -0.73 1.05 10.75
N GLU A 91 -2.03 1.22 11.00
CA GLU A 91 -3.04 0.20 10.86
C GLU A 91 -3.60 0.28 9.43
N THR A 92 -3.55 -0.81 8.68
CA THR A 92 -4.05 -0.83 7.30
C THR A 92 -5.33 -1.64 7.20
N PHE A 93 -6.17 -1.30 6.24
CA PHE A 93 -7.49 -1.92 6.08
C PHE A 93 -7.78 -2.21 4.62
N PHE A 94 -8.62 -3.21 4.34
CA PHE A 94 -9.18 -3.43 3.01
C PHE A 94 -10.65 -3.79 3.14
N ALA A 95 -11.52 -3.05 2.44
CA ALA A 95 -12.97 -3.22 2.52
C ALA A 95 -13.54 -3.21 3.96
N GLY A 96 -12.92 -2.43 4.86
CA GLY A 96 -13.29 -2.33 6.28
C GLY A 96 -12.67 -3.39 7.19
N GLU A 97 -12.03 -4.41 6.64
CA GLU A 97 -11.35 -5.45 7.40
C GLU A 97 -9.88 -5.09 7.67
N PRO A 98 -9.37 -5.33 8.88
CA PRO A 98 -7.97 -5.04 9.22
C PRO A 98 -7.01 -5.95 8.46
N CYS A 99 -5.91 -5.36 7.98
CA CYS A 99 -4.80 -6.04 7.33
C CYS A 99 -3.57 -6.00 8.25
N GLU A 100 -2.35 -5.96 7.71
CA GLU A 100 -1.13 -5.90 8.48
C GLU A 100 -0.89 -4.53 9.12
N ILE A 101 -0.21 -4.57 10.26
CA ILE A 101 0.24 -3.38 10.98
C ILE A 101 1.70 -3.14 10.63
N TYR A 102 2.04 -1.89 10.33
CA TYR A 102 3.40 -1.47 10.03
C TYR A 102 3.90 -0.44 11.03
N HIS A 103 5.21 -0.40 11.22
CA HIS A 103 5.86 0.47 12.20
C HIS A 103 6.92 1.32 11.52
N CYS A 104 7.04 2.56 11.97
CA CYS A 104 8.11 3.49 11.60
C CYS A 104 8.61 4.18 12.87
N VAL A 105 9.92 4.32 13.02
CA VAL A 105 10.55 4.95 14.18
C VAL A 105 11.31 6.18 13.71
N LEU A 106 10.97 7.30 14.33
CA LEU A 106 11.63 8.57 14.15
C LEU A 106 12.51 8.88 15.34
N GLU A 107 13.72 9.37 15.07
CA GLU A 107 14.66 9.78 16.10
C GLU A 107 15.28 11.12 15.72
N SER A 108 15.69 11.86 16.75
CA SER A 108 16.56 13.03 16.59
C SER A 108 17.56 13.02 17.75
N LYS A 109 18.85 13.27 17.48
CA LYS A 109 19.86 13.21 18.54
C LYS A 109 19.74 14.34 19.56
N SER A 110 19.15 15.45 19.15
CA SER A 110 18.76 16.56 20.02
C SER A 110 17.51 17.22 19.47
N PHE A 111 16.86 18.06 20.28
CA PHE A 111 15.69 18.83 19.84
C PHE A 111 16.00 19.78 18.67
N LEU A 112 17.24 20.24 18.55
CA LEU A 112 17.69 21.17 17.50
C LEU A 112 18.10 20.46 16.20
N GLU A 113 18.37 19.15 16.26
CA GLU A 113 18.75 18.38 15.08
C GLU A 113 17.53 17.99 14.24
N LYS A 114 17.77 17.62 12.97
CA LYS A 114 16.70 17.11 12.13
C LYS A 114 16.22 15.74 12.64
N MET A 115 14.93 15.49 12.49
CA MET A 115 14.35 14.17 12.71
C MET A 115 14.66 13.27 11.51
N THR A 116 14.92 11.99 11.75
CA THR A 116 15.23 10.99 10.71
C THR A 116 14.52 9.67 10.99
N VAL A 117 14.25 8.91 9.92
CA VAL A 117 13.75 7.53 10.03
C VAL A 117 14.92 6.60 10.35
N THR A 118 14.85 5.96 11.52
CA THR A 118 15.90 5.05 11.99
C THR A 118 15.57 3.59 11.72
N GLU A 119 14.32 3.17 11.98
CA GLU A 119 13.89 1.77 11.87
C GLU A 119 12.43 1.69 11.38
N HIS A 120 12.09 0.69 10.58
CA HIS A 120 10.71 0.47 10.13
C HIS A 120 10.44 -0.99 9.75
N THR A 121 9.16 -1.37 9.68
CA THR A 121 8.71 -2.65 9.11
C THR A 121 8.06 -2.52 7.73
N LEU A 122 8.03 -1.30 7.20
CA LEU A 122 7.46 -0.98 5.88
C LEU A 122 8.15 -1.77 4.76
N PRO A 123 7.43 -2.19 3.69
CA PRO A 123 8.01 -2.93 2.59
C PRO A 123 9.18 -2.17 1.93
N PHE A 124 10.29 -2.89 1.66
CA PHE A 124 11.56 -2.30 1.22
C PHE A 124 11.49 -1.55 -0.12
N PHE A 125 10.48 -1.83 -0.94
CA PHE A 125 10.28 -1.18 -2.24
C PHE A 125 9.46 0.12 -2.14
N LEU A 126 9.00 0.50 -0.94
CA LEU A 126 8.37 1.80 -0.73
C LEU A 126 9.44 2.91 -0.64
N PRO A 127 9.18 4.11 -1.17
CA PRO A 127 10.17 5.18 -1.30
C PRO A 127 10.36 5.97 0.01
N ILE A 128 10.70 5.27 1.10
CA ILE A 128 10.74 5.85 2.45
C ILE A 128 11.79 6.97 2.54
N ARG A 129 12.96 6.78 1.90
CA ARG A 129 14.06 7.74 1.93
C ARG A 129 13.76 9.00 1.13
N GLU A 130 13.08 8.85 0.00
CA GLU A 130 12.61 9.95 -0.82
C GLU A 130 11.56 10.76 -0.06
N VAL A 131 10.55 10.10 0.52
CA VAL A 131 9.49 10.77 1.31
C VAL A 131 10.07 11.44 2.57
N GLU A 132 11.03 10.80 3.24
CA GLU A 132 11.79 11.38 4.35
C GLU A 132 12.49 12.69 3.92
N THR A 133 13.18 12.65 2.79
CA THR A 133 13.93 13.81 2.25
C THR A 133 12.99 14.96 1.89
N ASP A 134 11.86 14.65 1.26
CA ASP A 134 10.93 15.64 0.72
C ASP A 134 10.07 16.30 1.80
N HIS A 135 9.75 15.59 2.88
CA HIS A 135 8.74 16.04 3.85
C HIS A 135 9.25 16.16 5.28
N LEU A 136 10.00 15.18 5.81
CA LEU A 136 10.22 15.07 7.26
C LEU A 136 10.90 16.31 7.88
N SER A 137 11.80 16.96 7.13
CA SER A 137 12.51 18.16 7.59
C SER A 137 11.69 19.45 7.55
N SER A 138 10.65 19.50 6.71
CA SER A 138 9.85 20.71 6.49
C SER A 138 8.47 20.64 7.12
N ASN A 139 7.86 19.46 7.12
CA ASN A 139 6.53 19.18 7.62
C ASN A 139 6.45 17.69 7.97
N ALA A 140 6.58 17.39 9.26
CA ALA A 140 6.71 16.01 9.73
C ALA A 140 5.35 15.30 9.74
N ILE A 141 4.24 16.02 9.97
CA ILE A 141 2.91 15.41 9.81
C ILE A 141 2.66 14.97 8.36
N ARG A 142 3.09 15.77 7.37
CA ARG A 142 2.95 15.45 5.94
C ARG A 142 3.78 14.24 5.56
N PHE A 143 4.97 14.08 6.16
CA PHE A 143 5.73 12.84 6.03
C PHE A 143 4.92 11.63 6.52
N ILE A 144 4.35 11.73 7.73
CA ILE A 144 3.61 10.64 8.36
C ILE A 144 2.36 10.27 7.54
N ASP A 145 1.60 11.28 7.11
CA ASP A 145 0.35 11.10 6.37
C ASP A 145 0.61 10.60 4.94
N HIS A 146 1.61 11.15 4.24
CA HIS A 146 1.91 10.69 2.89
C HIS A 146 2.42 9.24 2.87
N LEU A 147 3.18 8.83 3.89
CA LEU A 147 3.62 7.44 4.03
C LEU A 147 2.45 6.48 4.29
N GLU A 148 1.45 6.91 5.06
CA GLU A 148 0.19 6.16 5.23
C GLU A 148 -0.57 6.01 3.90
N GLU A 149 -0.71 7.09 3.13
CA GLU A 149 -1.40 7.06 1.84
C GLU A 149 -0.76 6.07 0.86
N ILE A 150 0.58 6.10 0.76
CA ILE A 150 1.36 5.17 -0.05
C ILE A 150 1.14 3.73 0.42
N LEU A 151 1.21 3.50 1.73
CA LEU A 151 1.08 2.19 2.34
C LEU A 151 -0.33 1.62 2.13
N GLN A 152 -1.37 2.40 2.43
CA GLN A 152 -2.76 2.02 2.27
C GLN A 152 -3.08 1.71 0.80
N SER A 153 -2.60 2.53 -0.14
CA SER A 153 -2.77 2.29 -1.58
C SER A 153 -2.06 1.01 -2.06
N TYR A 154 -0.90 0.68 -1.47
CA TYR A 154 -0.23 -0.59 -1.72
C TYR A 154 -1.10 -1.78 -1.25
N ILE A 155 -1.67 -1.70 -0.04
CA ILE A 155 -2.55 -2.73 0.50
C ILE A 155 -3.79 -2.89 -0.38
N ASP A 156 -4.44 -1.80 -0.78
CA ASP A 156 -5.62 -1.84 -1.64
C ASP A 156 -5.35 -2.55 -2.96
N ARG A 157 -4.23 -2.23 -3.64
CA ARG A 157 -3.85 -2.89 -4.90
C ARG A 157 -3.55 -4.37 -4.69
N ARG A 158 -2.81 -4.72 -3.63
CA ARG A 158 -2.45 -6.11 -3.31
C ARG A 158 -3.68 -6.95 -3.01
N GLU A 159 -4.58 -6.44 -2.17
CA GLU A 159 -5.80 -7.14 -1.76
C GLU A 159 -6.80 -7.28 -2.90
N GLN A 160 -6.91 -6.26 -3.77
CA GLN A 160 -7.66 -6.40 -5.03
C GLN A 160 -7.13 -7.57 -5.89
N VAL A 161 -5.81 -7.73 -6.01
CA VAL A 161 -5.21 -8.85 -6.74
C VAL A 161 -5.44 -10.20 -6.02
N ARG A 162 -5.35 -10.22 -4.69
CA ARG A 162 -5.69 -11.42 -3.90
C ARG A 162 -7.14 -11.83 -4.13
N LEU A 163 -8.06 -10.86 -4.15
CA LEU A 163 -9.50 -11.10 -4.27
C LEU A 163 -9.87 -11.61 -5.66
N ILE A 164 -9.31 -11.07 -6.75
CA ILE A 164 -9.57 -11.65 -8.09
C ILE A 164 -9.05 -13.08 -8.22
N LYS A 165 -7.94 -13.40 -7.55
CA LYS A 165 -7.40 -14.76 -7.55
C LYS A 165 -8.30 -15.71 -6.78
N GLU A 166 -8.87 -15.25 -5.67
CA GLU A 166 -9.82 -16.02 -4.86
C GLU A 166 -11.14 -16.25 -5.61
N LEU A 167 -11.71 -15.21 -6.21
CA LEU A 167 -13.02 -15.26 -6.88
C LEU A 167 -12.96 -15.90 -8.27
N TYR A 168 -11.91 -15.61 -9.03
CA TYR A 168 -11.83 -15.90 -10.48
C TYR A 168 -10.57 -16.66 -10.87
N GLY A 169 -9.80 -17.21 -9.93
CA GLY A 169 -8.53 -17.86 -10.19
C GLY A 169 -8.57 -19.01 -11.20
N ASN A 170 -9.72 -19.66 -11.38
CA ASN A 170 -9.90 -20.73 -12.38
C ASN A 170 -10.08 -20.21 -13.82
N GLN A 171 -10.39 -18.92 -13.98
CA GLN A 171 -10.60 -18.25 -15.27
C GLN A 171 -9.42 -17.35 -15.65
N ILE A 172 -8.60 -16.98 -14.67
CA ILE A 172 -7.36 -16.23 -14.86
C ILE A 172 -6.25 -17.21 -15.24
N GLY A 173 -5.62 -16.97 -16.38
CA GLY A 173 -4.41 -17.68 -16.81
C GLY A 173 -3.17 -17.17 -16.09
N GLU A 174 -2.16 -16.76 -16.84
CA GLU A 174 -0.95 -16.17 -16.24
C GLU A 174 -1.30 -14.86 -15.54
N LEU A 175 -0.86 -14.69 -14.29
CA LEU A 175 -1.01 -13.48 -13.49
C LEU A 175 0.37 -13.03 -13.00
N PHE A 176 0.78 -11.85 -13.43
CA PHE A 176 2.01 -11.19 -13.05
C PHE A 176 1.70 -9.86 -12.35
N TYR A 177 2.52 -9.52 -11.35
CA TYR A 177 2.47 -8.21 -10.71
C TYR A 177 3.86 -7.81 -10.21
N SER A 178 4.15 -6.50 -10.29
CA SER A 178 5.30 -5.90 -9.63
C SER A 178 5.15 -5.92 -8.11
N LEU A 179 6.26 -5.84 -7.36
CA LEU A 179 6.25 -5.78 -5.88
C LEU A 179 5.30 -4.70 -5.29
N PRO A 180 5.29 -3.44 -5.77
CA PRO A 180 4.35 -2.42 -5.27
C PRO A 180 2.94 -2.51 -5.88
N TYR A 181 2.67 -3.52 -6.71
CA TYR A 181 1.44 -3.68 -7.48
C TYR A 181 1.13 -2.51 -8.43
N THR A 182 2.14 -1.78 -8.89
CA THR A 182 1.97 -0.68 -9.86
C THR A 182 1.94 -1.13 -11.32
N LEU A 183 2.33 -2.38 -11.59
CA LEU A 183 2.10 -3.08 -12.85
C LEU A 183 1.43 -4.41 -12.51
N ILE A 184 0.27 -4.68 -13.10
CA ILE A 184 -0.44 -5.94 -12.99
C ILE A 184 -0.81 -6.38 -14.41
N GLU A 185 -0.49 -7.62 -14.75
CA GLU A 185 -0.78 -8.21 -16.05
C GLU A 185 -1.40 -9.57 -15.86
N PHE A 186 -2.48 -9.85 -16.59
CA PHE A 186 -3.08 -11.17 -16.57
C PHE A 186 -3.77 -11.53 -17.87
N THR A 187 -4.06 -12.82 -18.03
CA THR A 187 -4.74 -13.32 -19.22
C THR A 187 -6.07 -13.97 -18.89
N LEU A 188 -7.06 -13.82 -19.75
CA LEU A 188 -8.30 -14.59 -19.76
C LEU A 188 -8.24 -15.54 -20.96
N GLU A 189 -8.56 -16.80 -20.73
CA GLU A 189 -8.71 -17.76 -21.82
C GLU A 189 -10.19 -18.00 -22.08
N ASP A 190 -10.64 -17.66 -23.29
CA ASP A 190 -11.96 -18.00 -23.82
C ASP A 190 -11.79 -18.96 -25.02
N PHE A 191 -12.82 -19.72 -25.37
CA PHE A 191 -12.80 -20.69 -26.46
C PHE A 191 -12.44 -20.06 -27.82
N GLU A 192 -12.77 -18.78 -28.05
CA GLU A 192 -12.54 -18.10 -29.33
C GLU A 192 -11.32 -17.16 -29.33
N CYS A 193 -10.89 -16.67 -28.17
CA CYS A 193 -9.79 -15.72 -28.07
C CYS A 193 -9.02 -15.79 -26.74
N LYS A 194 -7.76 -15.36 -26.76
CA LYS A 194 -6.99 -15.07 -25.54
C LYS A 194 -7.08 -13.57 -25.27
N VAL A 195 -7.52 -13.15 -24.09
CA VAL A 195 -7.51 -11.72 -23.72
C VAL A 195 -6.32 -11.45 -22.82
N THR A 196 -5.52 -10.44 -23.15
CA THR A 196 -4.43 -9.97 -22.29
C THR A 196 -4.79 -8.62 -21.69
N VAL A 197 -4.70 -8.51 -20.37
CA VAL A 197 -4.94 -7.30 -19.58
C VAL A 197 -3.61 -6.82 -19.01
N SER A 198 -3.32 -5.53 -19.14
CA SER A 198 -2.16 -4.88 -18.53
C SER A 198 -2.60 -3.53 -17.96
N ILE A 199 -2.43 -3.34 -16.65
CA ILE A 199 -2.76 -2.10 -15.95
C ILE A 199 -1.53 -1.51 -15.27
N ARG A 200 -1.44 -0.17 -15.27
CA ARG A 200 -0.34 0.58 -14.68
C ARG A 200 -0.80 1.75 -13.83
N TYR A 201 -0.10 1.96 -12.73
CA TYR A 201 -0.31 3.05 -11.79
C TYR A 201 0.87 4.02 -11.93
N SER A 202 0.57 5.27 -12.28
CA SER A 202 1.58 6.32 -12.46
C SER A 202 2.09 6.88 -11.15
N ASP A 203 1.36 6.63 -10.05
CA ASP A 203 1.66 7.13 -8.71
C ASP A 203 1.31 6.04 -7.68
N LEU A 204 2.07 6.00 -6.59
CA LEU A 204 1.92 5.03 -5.52
C LEU A 204 0.68 5.27 -4.67
N ILE A 205 0.13 6.48 -4.64
CA ILE A 205 -1.10 6.81 -3.89
C ILE A 205 -2.39 6.41 -4.63
N LEU A 206 -2.29 5.87 -5.85
CA LEU A 206 -3.46 5.51 -6.64
C LEU A 206 -3.95 4.11 -6.32
N THR A 207 -5.23 3.97 -6.00
CA THR A 207 -5.93 2.70 -5.82
C THR A 207 -6.56 2.17 -7.11
N LEU A 208 -6.77 3.05 -8.09
CA LEU A 208 -7.22 2.73 -9.46
C LEU A 208 -6.11 3.00 -10.48
N PRO A 209 -5.99 2.18 -11.54
CA PRO A 209 -4.91 2.31 -12.50
C PRO A 209 -5.07 3.56 -13.38
N SER A 210 -3.95 4.27 -13.57
CA SER A 210 -3.85 5.41 -14.49
C SER A 210 -3.93 5.00 -15.96
N GLN A 211 -3.46 3.80 -16.27
CA GLN A 211 -3.42 3.24 -17.62
C GLN A 211 -3.91 1.81 -17.60
N ALA A 212 -4.72 1.47 -18.60
CA ALA A 212 -5.20 0.12 -18.82
C ALA A 212 -5.09 -0.18 -20.32
N ARG A 213 -4.65 -1.39 -20.65
CA ARG A 213 -4.59 -1.90 -22.01
C ARG A 213 -5.20 -3.30 -22.01
N VAL A 214 -6.23 -3.50 -22.81
CA VAL A 214 -6.91 -4.80 -22.93
C VAL A 214 -6.99 -5.19 -24.39
N LEU A 215 -6.40 -6.35 -24.72
CA LEU A 215 -6.29 -6.85 -26.08
C LEU A 215 -6.88 -8.26 -26.20
N ALA A 216 -7.80 -8.45 -27.14
CA ALA A 216 -8.31 -9.75 -27.54
C ALA A 216 -7.52 -10.29 -28.72
N TRP A 217 -6.88 -11.44 -28.54
CA TRP A 217 -6.08 -12.15 -29.53
C TRP A 217 -6.92 -13.28 -30.14
N PRO A 218 -7.24 -13.24 -31.45
CA PRO A 218 -8.00 -14.31 -32.07
C PRO A 218 -7.19 -15.61 -32.08
N LEU A 219 -7.80 -16.71 -31.62
CA LEU A 219 -7.18 -18.03 -31.73
C LEU A 219 -7.27 -18.52 -33.18
N ARG A 220 -6.22 -19.17 -33.68
CA ARG A 220 -6.08 -19.56 -35.11
C ARG A 220 -7.21 -20.47 -35.62
N SER A 221 -7.94 -21.13 -34.73
CA SER A 221 -9.09 -22.00 -35.03
C SER A 221 -10.40 -21.24 -35.29
N ALA A 222 -10.54 -20.00 -34.82
CA ALA A 222 -11.77 -19.21 -34.95
C ALA A 222 -12.00 -18.67 -36.38
N LYS A 223 -10.99 -18.81 -37.24
CA LYS A 223 -10.96 -18.18 -38.55
C LYS A 223 -10.88 -19.31 -39.59
N ARG A 224 -11.97 -19.55 -40.33
CA ARG A 224 -12.00 -20.37 -41.57
C ARG A 224 -11.21 -19.61 -42.65
N ILE A 225 -9.91 -19.48 -42.45
CA ILE A 225 -9.06 -18.72 -43.36
C ILE A 225 -8.74 -19.58 -44.57
N SER A 226 -9.06 -19.07 -45.75
CA SER A 226 -8.57 -19.57 -47.03
C SER A 226 -7.04 -19.68 -47.04
N ALA A 227 -6.48 -20.59 -47.84
CA ALA A 227 -5.06 -20.94 -47.80
C ALA A 227 -4.06 -19.78 -48.04
N ALA A 228 -4.53 -18.59 -48.43
CA ALA A 228 -3.73 -17.41 -48.72
C ALA A 228 -3.25 -16.61 -47.48
N ASP A 229 -3.98 -16.65 -46.37
CA ASP A 229 -3.74 -15.75 -45.21
C ASP A 229 -2.92 -16.41 -44.08
N ARG A 230 -2.39 -17.62 -44.29
CA ARG A 230 -1.59 -18.37 -43.30
C ARG A 230 -0.27 -17.70 -42.89
N ARG A 231 0.09 -16.56 -43.49
CA ARG A 231 1.31 -15.78 -43.19
C ARG A 231 1.06 -14.50 -42.40
N ALA A 232 -0.20 -14.08 -42.19
CA ALA A 232 -0.51 -12.89 -41.40
C ALA A 232 -0.46 -13.22 -39.89
N GLN A 233 0.31 -12.44 -39.11
CA GLN A 233 0.25 -12.56 -37.66
C GLN A 233 -1.14 -12.13 -37.15
N PRO A 234 -1.72 -12.82 -36.15
CA PRO A 234 -2.99 -12.43 -35.56
C PRO A 234 -2.85 -11.01 -34.99
N VAL A 235 -3.60 -10.06 -35.56
CA VAL A 235 -3.65 -8.69 -35.05
C VAL A 235 -4.62 -8.67 -33.87
N PRO A 236 -4.18 -8.23 -32.68
CA PRO A 236 -5.07 -8.12 -31.54
C PRO A 236 -6.02 -6.95 -31.71
N SER A 237 -7.22 -7.11 -31.19
CA SER A 237 -8.21 -6.05 -31.16
C SER A 237 -8.35 -5.47 -29.76
N ARG A 238 -8.42 -4.14 -29.66
CA ARG A 238 -8.47 -3.42 -28.38
C ARG A 238 -9.89 -3.40 -27.81
N LEU A 239 -10.03 -3.72 -26.52
CA LEU A 239 -11.31 -3.68 -25.80
C LEU A 239 -11.43 -2.39 -24.98
N SER A 240 -11.97 -1.33 -25.57
CA SER A 240 -12.07 -0.01 -24.92
C SER A 240 -12.99 0.01 -23.71
N TYR A 241 -14.10 -0.76 -23.74
CA TYR A 241 -15.02 -0.88 -22.60
C TYR A 241 -14.30 -1.45 -21.36
N ALA A 242 -13.47 -2.48 -21.57
CA ALA A 242 -12.69 -3.14 -20.54
C ALA A 242 -11.63 -2.20 -19.94
N GLU A 243 -10.95 -1.42 -20.79
CA GLU A 243 -9.99 -0.42 -20.32
C GLU A 243 -10.64 0.69 -19.50
N ASN A 244 -11.87 1.09 -19.85
CA ASN A 244 -12.62 2.07 -19.08
C ASN A 244 -13.04 1.49 -17.72
N ALA A 245 -13.58 0.27 -17.70
CA ALA A 245 -13.98 -0.42 -16.47
C ALA A 245 -12.80 -0.51 -15.48
N LEU A 246 -11.61 -0.91 -15.95
CA LEU A 246 -10.40 -0.98 -15.13
C LEU A 246 -9.98 0.37 -14.54
N LYS A 247 -10.28 1.49 -15.20
CA LYS A 247 -9.92 2.84 -14.71
C LYS A 247 -10.93 3.43 -13.74
N THR A 248 -12.15 2.89 -13.68
CA THR A 248 -13.26 3.47 -12.91
C THR A 248 -13.77 2.59 -11.79
N LEU A 249 -13.50 1.28 -11.85
CA LEU A 249 -13.97 0.27 -10.90
C LEU A 249 -12.78 -0.41 -10.22
N SER A 250 -13.01 -1.01 -9.05
CA SER A 250 -12.00 -1.88 -8.44
C SER A 250 -11.69 -3.08 -9.35
N LEU A 251 -10.50 -3.67 -9.24
CA LEU A 251 -10.08 -4.76 -10.11
C LEU A 251 -11.06 -5.96 -10.13
N PRO A 252 -11.66 -6.40 -9.01
CA PRO A 252 -12.68 -7.45 -9.04
C PRO A 252 -13.96 -7.06 -9.77
N GLU A 253 -14.44 -5.83 -9.56
CA GLU A 253 -15.64 -5.32 -10.24
C GLU A 253 -15.39 -5.14 -11.74
N ALA A 254 -14.23 -4.55 -12.10
CA ALA A 254 -13.80 -4.41 -13.47
C ALA A 254 -13.66 -5.78 -14.15
N TYR A 255 -13.12 -6.79 -13.46
CA TYR A 255 -13.05 -8.15 -13.98
C TYR A 255 -14.44 -8.71 -14.31
N ALA A 256 -15.40 -8.56 -13.38
CA ALA A 256 -16.76 -9.03 -13.59
C ALA A 256 -17.42 -8.36 -14.81
N GLU A 257 -17.26 -7.05 -14.95
CA GLU A 257 -17.74 -6.27 -16.10
C GLU A 257 -17.10 -6.73 -17.42
N ILE A 258 -15.78 -6.98 -17.40
CA ILE A 258 -15.04 -7.45 -18.57
C ILE A 258 -15.62 -8.76 -19.09
N VAL A 259 -15.78 -9.75 -18.21
CA VAL A 259 -16.27 -11.09 -18.56
C VAL A 259 -17.73 -11.04 -19.00
N LEU A 260 -18.56 -10.21 -18.36
CA LEU A 260 -19.97 -10.07 -18.69
C LEU A 260 -20.20 -9.56 -20.12
N GLU A 261 -19.46 -8.52 -20.53
CA GLU A 261 -19.62 -7.89 -21.84
C GLU A 261 -18.75 -8.53 -22.95
N LEU A 262 -17.79 -9.40 -22.58
CA LEU A 262 -16.85 -10.01 -23.53
C LEU A 262 -17.55 -10.72 -24.70
N PRO A 263 -18.54 -11.60 -24.50
CA PRO A 263 -19.18 -12.30 -25.61
C PRO A 263 -19.86 -11.35 -26.62
N ARG A 264 -20.42 -10.24 -26.12
CA ARG A 264 -21.05 -9.21 -26.97
C ARG A 264 -19.98 -8.44 -27.75
N ALA A 265 -18.89 -8.07 -27.10
CA ALA A 265 -17.78 -7.37 -27.74
C ALA A 265 -17.14 -8.24 -28.84
N LEU A 266 -16.85 -9.51 -28.56
CA LEU A 266 -16.29 -10.43 -29.56
C LEU A 266 -17.23 -10.62 -30.75
N LYS A 267 -18.54 -10.72 -30.53
CA LYS A 267 -19.53 -10.81 -31.62
C LYS A 267 -19.47 -9.62 -32.57
N GLN A 268 -19.44 -8.40 -32.02
CA GLN A 268 -19.34 -7.17 -32.80
C GLN A 268 -18.01 -7.04 -33.56
N MET A 269 -16.94 -7.66 -33.06
CA MET A 269 -15.62 -7.53 -33.64
C MET A 269 -15.33 -8.57 -34.73
N PHE A 270 -15.78 -9.81 -34.53
CA PHE A 270 -15.49 -10.92 -35.44
C PHE A 270 -16.61 -11.22 -36.44
N TYR A 271 -17.88 -11.03 -36.08
CA TYR A 271 -19.00 -11.39 -36.96
C TYR A 271 -19.58 -10.21 -37.74
N SER A 272 -19.23 -8.96 -37.38
CA SER A 272 -19.58 -7.79 -38.20
C SER A 272 -18.65 -7.59 -39.41
N GLN A 273 -17.55 -8.35 -39.51
CA GLN A 273 -16.67 -8.34 -40.68
C GLN A 273 -17.07 -9.33 -41.78
N GLU A 274 -18.08 -10.20 -41.56
CA GLU A 274 -18.53 -11.19 -42.56
C GLU A 274 -19.70 -10.70 -43.43
N SER A 275 -20.16 -9.45 -43.27
CA SER A 275 -21.34 -8.90 -43.95
C SER A 275 -21.08 -7.83 -45.02
N ASP A 276 -19.83 -7.66 -45.47
CA ASP A 276 -19.48 -6.80 -46.63
C ASP A 276 -18.89 -7.61 -47.80
#